data_AF-A0AAD3R5S7-F1
#
_entry.id   AF-A0AAD3R5S7-F1
#
_cell.length_a   1.000
_cell.length_b   1.000
_cell.length_c   1.000
_cell.angle_alpha   90.00
_cell.angle_beta   90.00
_cell.angle_gamma   90.00
#
_symmetry.space_group_name_H-M   'P 1'
#
loop_
_entity.id
_entity.type
_entity.pdbx_description
1 polymer ?
#
loop_
_entity_poly.entity_id
_entity_poly.type
_entity_poly.pdbx_seq_one_letter_code
_entity_poly.pdbx_strand_id
1 'polypeptide(L)'
;MVSKQNKQDTRSRRFKECRTPISLRGVPSEARQCDYTGQYYCSTCHWNDTAIIPARVIHNWEFEPRKVCRSSLRYLALMMSRPVLKLKEINPLLFNFVEELVEIRKLRQDILLMKPYFITCKEAMEARLLLQLQDRQHFVENDDMYSLQDLIDISSGRLSCSLTEIHTTFAKHIKLDCE
;
A
#
# COMPACT_ATOMS: atom_id res chain seq x y z
N MET A 1 -10.53 -46.67 -33.27
CA MET A 1 -11.99 -46.50 -33.06
C MET A 1 -12.21 -45.42 -32.01
N VAL A 2 -12.73 -44.28 -32.47
CA VAL A 2 -13.59 -43.30 -31.79
C VAL A 2 -13.22 -42.84 -30.36
N SER A 3 -12.53 -41.70 -30.34
CA SER A 3 -12.96 -40.46 -29.69
C SER A 3 -13.80 -40.55 -28.40
N LYS A 4 -13.21 -40.12 -27.28
CA LYS A 4 -13.93 -39.28 -26.31
C LYS A 4 -13.26 -37.92 -26.24
N GLN A 5 -13.70 -37.03 -27.15
CA GLN A 5 -13.53 -35.59 -27.03
C GLN A 5 -14.12 -35.15 -25.68
N ASN A 6 -13.27 -34.72 -24.75
CA ASN A 6 -13.73 -33.87 -23.66
C ASN A 6 -13.93 -32.46 -24.25
N LYS A 7 -15.16 -32.16 -24.64
CA LYS A 7 -15.59 -30.84 -25.13
C LYS A 7 -15.38 -29.81 -24.01
N GLN A 8 -14.20 -29.20 -23.95
CA GLN A 8 -14.08 -27.89 -23.33
C GLN A 8 -14.80 -26.90 -24.24
N ASP A 9 -16.03 -26.60 -23.81
CA ASP A 9 -16.90 -25.54 -24.30
C ASP A 9 -16.07 -24.34 -24.76
N THR A 10 -16.11 -24.04 -26.05
CA THR A 10 -15.51 -22.86 -26.69
C THR A 10 -16.24 -21.61 -26.21
N ARG A 11 -16.18 -21.32 -24.91
CA ARG A 11 -16.69 -20.09 -24.33
C ARG A 11 -15.76 -18.98 -24.75
N SER A 12 -16.29 -18.13 -25.64
CA SER A 12 -15.73 -16.82 -25.97
C SER A 12 -15.20 -16.14 -24.70
N ARG A 13 -13.87 -16.10 -24.53
CA ARG A 13 -13.23 -15.31 -23.46
C ARG A 13 -13.60 -13.85 -23.73
N ARG A 14 -14.06 -13.13 -22.71
CA ARG A 14 -14.52 -11.74 -22.83
C ARG A 14 -13.62 -10.82 -22.01
N PHE A 15 -13.45 -9.58 -22.46
CA PHE A 15 -12.77 -8.56 -21.66
C PHE A 15 -13.55 -8.25 -20.39
N LYS A 16 -12.83 -8.03 -19.27
CA LYS A 16 -13.44 -7.97 -17.93
C LYS A 16 -14.50 -6.87 -17.76
N GLU A 17 -14.28 -5.70 -18.37
CA GLU A 17 -15.11 -4.52 -18.15
C GLU A 17 -16.18 -4.36 -19.24
N CYS A 18 -15.78 -4.27 -20.51
CA CYS A 18 -16.70 -4.09 -21.63
C CYS A 18 -17.41 -5.37 -22.11
N ARG A 19 -17.01 -6.56 -21.60
CA ARG A 19 -17.55 -7.88 -21.95
C ARG A 19 -17.53 -8.22 -23.46
N THR A 20 -16.80 -7.46 -24.27
CA THR A 20 -16.64 -7.77 -25.70
C THR A 20 -15.79 -9.04 -25.88
N PRO A 21 -16.07 -9.86 -26.90
CA PRO A 21 -15.29 -11.07 -27.19
C PRO A 21 -13.81 -10.75 -27.43
N ILE A 22 -12.93 -11.55 -26.84
CA ILE A 22 -11.50 -11.54 -27.16
C ILE A 22 -11.34 -12.33 -28.46
N SER A 23 -11.05 -11.64 -29.56
CA SER A 23 -10.76 -12.30 -30.83
C SER A 23 -9.41 -13.02 -30.72
N LEU A 24 -9.42 -14.35 -30.81
CA LEU A 24 -8.21 -15.18 -30.85
C LEU A 24 -7.73 -15.46 -32.28
N ARG A 25 -8.42 -14.93 -33.30
CA ARG A 25 -8.11 -15.18 -34.73
C ARG A 25 -7.62 -13.91 -35.42
N GLY A 26 -6.30 -13.82 -35.61
CA GLY A 26 -5.66 -13.11 -36.73
C GLY A 26 -5.64 -11.57 -36.77
N VAL A 27 -6.39 -10.87 -35.93
CA VAL A 27 -6.23 -9.42 -35.71
C VAL A 27 -5.45 -9.25 -34.41
N PRO A 28 -4.54 -8.27 -34.23
CA PRO A 28 -3.95 -8.01 -32.93
C PRO A 28 -5.09 -7.75 -31.95
N SER A 29 -5.40 -8.74 -31.14
CA SER A 29 -6.16 -8.51 -29.93
C SER A 29 -5.25 -7.63 -29.10
N GLU A 30 -5.49 -6.33 -29.07
CA GLU A 30 -4.83 -5.41 -28.12
C GLU A 30 -5.30 -5.70 -26.68
N ALA A 31 -5.44 -6.98 -26.34
CA ALA A 31 -5.69 -7.46 -25.00
C ALA A 31 -4.50 -7.07 -24.15
N ARG A 32 -4.76 -6.18 -23.20
CA ARG A 32 -3.79 -5.72 -22.20
C ARG A 32 -4.16 -6.36 -20.87
N GLN A 33 -3.17 -6.97 -20.22
CA GLN A 33 -3.36 -7.54 -18.90
C GLN A 33 -3.17 -6.45 -17.85
N CYS A 34 -4.15 -6.30 -16.94
CA CYS A 34 -4.01 -5.46 -15.76
C CYS A 34 -3.24 -6.24 -14.70
N ASP A 35 -2.11 -5.71 -14.24
CA ASP A 35 -1.28 -6.39 -13.24
C ASP A 35 -1.98 -6.47 -11.87
N TYR A 36 -2.81 -5.47 -11.52
CA TYR A 36 -3.57 -5.48 -10.26
C TYR A 36 -4.65 -6.57 -10.20
N THR A 37 -5.40 -6.79 -11.28
CA THR A 37 -6.54 -7.74 -11.29
C THR A 37 -6.20 -9.10 -11.90
N GLY A 38 -5.08 -9.19 -12.64
CA GLY A 38 -4.70 -10.36 -13.44
C GLY A 38 -5.57 -10.60 -14.68
N GLN A 39 -6.57 -9.76 -14.94
CA GLN A 39 -7.54 -9.93 -16.03
C GLN A 39 -7.11 -9.20 -17.31
N TYR A 40 -7.67 -9.62 -18.45
CA TYR A 40 -7.45 -8.97 -19.75
C TYR A 40 -8.54 -7.94 -20.08
N TYR A 41 -8.12 -6.85 -20.71
CA TYR A 41 -8.92 -5.68 -21.08
C TYR A 41 -8.62 -5.25 -22.51
N CYS A 42 -9.58 -4.64 -23.21
CA CYS A 42 -9.31 -4.00 -24.49
C CYS A 42 -8.54 -2.69 -24.31
N SER A 43 -8.02 -2.14 -25.41
CA SER A 43 -7.28 -0.87 -25.41
C SER A 43 -8.10 0.34 -24.97
N THR A 44 -9.43 0.32 -25.05
CA THR A 44 -10.29 1.38 -24.49
C THR A 44 -10.40 1.32 -22.97
N CYS A 45 -10.39 0.13 -22.37
CA CYS A 45 -10.51 -0.07 -20.91
C CYS A 45 -9.14 -0.05 -20.20
N HIS A 46 -8.06 -0.24 -20.94
CA HIS A 46 -6.71 -0.32 -20.39
C HIS A 46 -5.74 0.48 -21.24
N TRP A 47 -5.28 1.63 -20.75
CA TRP A 47 -4.46 2.58 -21.52
C TRP A 47 -2.96 2.37 -21.38
N ASN A 48 -2.55 1.31 -20.66
CA ASN A 48 -1.16 1.09 -20.25
C ASN A 48 -0.64 2.12 -19.24
N ASP A 49 -1.55 2.83 -18.56
CA ASP A 49 -1.22 3.56 -17.34
C ASP A 49 -0.57 2.61 -16.33
N THR A 50 0.27 3.16 -15.46
CA THR A 50 1.02 2.36 -14.48
C THR A 50 0.71 2.79 -13.06
N ALA A 51 0.79 1.83 -12.13
CA ALA A 51 0.67 2.05 -10.71
C ALA A 51 1.50 1.03 -9.94
N ILE A 52 1.90 1.36 -8.72
CA ILE A 52 2.52 0.42 -7.79
C ILE A 52 1.44 -0.57 -7.32
N ILE A 53 1.78 -1.87 -7.29
CA ILE A 53 0.82 -2.94 -7.03
C ILE A 53 0.97 -3.43 -5.58
N PRO A 54 -0.06 -3.28 -4.71
CA PRO A 54 0.03 -3.64 -3.31
C PRO A 54 0.52 -5.06 -3.05
N ALA A 55 0.02 -6.04 -3.81
CA ALA A 55 0.41 -7.44 -3.63
C ALA A 55 1.92 -7.66 -3.88
N ARG A 56 2.51 -6.95 -4.86
CA ARG A 56 3.95 -7.05 -5.14
C ARG A 56 4.80 -6.41 -4.05
N VAL A 57 4.36 -5.25 -3.54
CA VAL A 57 5.01 -4.59 -2.41
C VAL A 57 4.98 -5.49 -1.17
N ILE A 58 3.82 -6.03 -0.82
CA ILE A 58 3.65 -6.79 0.43
C ILE A 58 4.36 -8.14 0.38
N HIS A 59 4.34 -8.83 -0.76
CA HIS A 59 4.91 -10.18 -0.86
C HIS A 59 6.38 -10.18 -1.29
N ASN A 60 6.82 -9.19 -2.07
CA ASN A 60 8.15 -9.21 -2.69
C ASN A 60 8.96 -7.93 -2.43
N TRP A 61 8.42 -6.95 -1.70
CA TRP A 61 9.05 -5.63 -1.50
C TRP A 61 9.42 -4.94 -2.84
N GLU A 62 8.60 -5.13 -3.86
CA GLU A 62 8.80 -4.60 -5.22
C GLU A 62 7.90 -3.37 -5.46
N PHE A 63 8.52 -2.24 -5.81
CA PHE A 63 7.85 -0.94 -5.97
C PHE A 63 7.80 -0.44 -7.42
N GLU A 64 8.25 -1.26 -8.38
CA GLU A 64 8.25 -0.87 -9.80
C GLU A 64 6.80 -0.73 -10.32
N PRO A 65 6.42 0.40 -10.95
CA PRO A 65 5.09 0.57 -11.51
C PRO A 65 4.76 -0.49 -12.56
N ARG A 66 3.54 -1.05 -12.48
CA ARG A 66 3.03 -2.04 -13.42
C ARG A 66 1.81 -1.52 -14.15
N LYS A 67 1.61 -2.03 -15.36
CA LYS A 67 0.48 -1.66 -16.22
C LYS A 67 -0.84 -2.08 -15.60
N VAL A 68 -1.79 -1.15 -15.52
CA VAL A 68 -3.11 -1.37 -14.93
C VAL A 68 -4.23 -0.85 -15.81
N CYS A 69 -5.42 -1.44 -15.69
CA CYS A 69 -6.62 -0.91 -16.33
C CYS A 69 -7.08 0.39 -15.64
N ARG A 70 -7.89 1.19 -16.33
CA ARG A 70 -8.31 2.51 -15.85
C ARG A 70 -9.09 2.45 -14.53
N SER A 71 -9.94 1.44 -14.38
CA SER A 71 -10.72 1.21 -13.16
C SER A 71 -9.81 0.87 -11.97
N SER A 72 -8.78 0.05 -12.19
CA SER A 72 -7.79 -0.29 -11.15
C SER A 72 -6.93 0.91 -10.78
N LEU A 73 -6.47 1.70 -11.75
CA LEU A 73 -5.70 2.92 -11.49
C LEU A 73 -6.46 3.87 -10.54
N ARG A 74 -7.74 4.14 -10.84
CA ARG A 74 -8.59 4.99 -10.02
C ARG A 74 -8.75 4.44 -8.60
N TYR A 75 -8.99 3.14 -8.48
CA TYR A 75 -9.12 2.49 -7.17
C TYR A 75 -7.83 2.57 -6.36
N LEU A 76 -6.69 2.24 -6.97
CA LEU A 76 -5.38 2.30 -6.32
C LEU A 76 -5.05 3.72 -5.85
N ALA A 77 -5.35 4.74 -6.65
CA ALA A 77 -5.18 6.13 -6.24
C ALA A 77 -6.03 6.51 -5.01
N LEU A 78 -7.30 6.07 -4.95
CA LEU A 78 -8.18 6.31 -3.81
C LEU A 78 -7.73 5.58 -2.53
N MET A 79 -7.08 4.43 -2.67
CA MET A 79 -6.63 3.61 -1.55
C MET A 79 -5.20 3.94 -1.09
N MET A 80 -4.46 4.75 -1.83
CA MET A 80 -3.01 4.99 -1.65
C MET A 80 -2.64 5.32 -0.20
N SER A 81 -3.33 6.30 0.40
CA SER A 81 -3.06 6.77 1.76
C SER A 81 -3.96 6.13 2.83
N ARG A 82 -4.82 5.16 2.47
CA ARG A 82 -5.73 4.54 3.45
C ARG A 82 -4.99 3.44 4.21
N PRO A 83 -4.90 3.50 5.55
CA PRO A 83 -4.19 2.51 6.34
C PRO A 83 -5.05 1.25 6.50
N VAL A 84 -5.00 0.35 5.51
CA VAL A 84 -5.82 -0.86 5.44
C VAL A 84 -4.98 -2.15 5.44
N LEU A 85 -3.66 -2.04 5.51
CA LEU A 85 -2.73 -3.17 5.41
C LEU A 85 -2.23 -3.57 6.79
N LYS A 86 -2.71 -4.70 7.29
CA LYS A 86 -2.17 -5.35 8.49
C LYS A 86 -0.98 -6.22 8.14
N LEU A 87 0.19 -5.62 7.97
CA LEU A 87 1.36 -6.33 7.40
C LEU A 87 1.75 -7.57 8.18
N LYS A 88 1.70 -7.53 9.51
CA LYS A 88 2.05 -8.69 10.35
C LYS A 88 1.11 -9.88 10.12
N GLU A 89 -0.16 -9.60 9.85
CA GLU A 89 -1.16 -10.63 9.55
C GLU A 89 -1.01 -11.14 8.10
N ILE A 90 -0.73 -10.23 7.14
CA ILE A 90 -0.67 -10.57 5.70
C ILE A 90 0.65 -11.27 5.34
N ASN A 91 1.79 -10.76 5.81
CA ASN A 91 3.12 -11.31 5.54
C ASN A 91 4.08 -11.02 6.71
N PRO A 92 4.04 -11.83 7.78
CA PRO A 92 4.94 -11.62 8.92
C PRO A 92 6.42 -11.76 8.57
N LEU A 93 6.76 -12.53 7.52
CA LEU A 93 8.13 -12.74 7.08
C LEU A 93 8.78 -11.47 6.56
N LEU A 94 7.99 -10.49 6.09
CA LEU A 94 8.52 -9.23 5.57
C LEU A 94 9.38 -8.49 6.61
N PHE A 95 9.00 -8.54 7.88
CA PHE A 95 9.77 -7.95 8.98
C PHE A 95 11.10 -8.65 9.26
N ASN A 96 11.33 -9.85 8.72
CA ASN A 96 12.61 -10.55 8.86
C ASN A 96 13.63 -10.11 7.79
N PHE A 97 13.15 -9.53 6.68
CA PHE A 97 13.98 -9.21 5.52
C PHE A 97 14.11 -7.70 5.25
N VAL A 98 13.24 -6.88 5.84
CA VAL A 98 13.22 -5.43 5.65
C VAL A 98 13.51 -4.75 6.99
N GLU A 99 14.74 -4.29 7.17
CA GLU A 99 15.20 -3.67 8.41
C GLU A 99 14.49 -2.34 8.70
N GLU A 100 14.29 -1.52 7.67
CA GLU A 100 13.64 -0.21 7.78
C GLU A 100 12.19 -0.34 8.29
N LEU A 101 11.51 -1.44 7.95
CA LEU A 101 10.17 -1.72 8.43
C LEU A 101 10.17 -2.04 9.94
N VAL A 102 11.21 -2.72 10.43
CA VAL A 102 11.39 -3.01 11.86
C VAL A 102 11.68 -1.72 12.63
N GLU A 103 12.54 -0.85 12.10
CA GLU A 103 12.86 0.45 12.70
C GLU A 103 11.64 1.34 12.82
N ILE A 104 10.88 1.49 11.73
CA ILE A 104 9.65 2.29 11.70
C ILE A 104 8.63 1.74 12.69
N ARG A 105 8.50 0.42 12.79
CA ARG A 105 7.62 -0.19 13.80
C ARG A 105 8.04 0.18 15.21
N LYS A 106 9.34 0.12 15.55
CA LYS A 106 9.84 0.51 16.87
C LYS A 106 9.52 1.97 17.19
N LEU A 107 9.80 2.89 16.25
CA LEU A 107 9.47 4.31 16.40
C LEU A 107 7.97 4.54 16.65
N ARG A 108 7.11 3.81 15.93
CA ARG A 108 5.66 3.87 16.14
C ARG A 108 5.26 3.36 17.52
N GLN A 109 5.84 2.26 17.98
CA GLN A 109 5.61 1.73 19.33
C GLN A 109 6.03 2.74 20.40
N ASP A 110 7.19 3.37 20.25
CA ASP A 110 7.66 4.42 21.16
C ASP A 110 6.70 5.61 21.18
N ILE A 111 6.25 6.08 20.01
CA ILE A 111 5.26 7.17 19.91
C ILE A 111 3.95 6.81 20.60
N LEU A 112 3.46 5.57 20.48
CA LEU A 112 2.26 5.11 21.19
C LEU A 112 2.44 5.11 22.71
N LEU A 113 3.64 4.79 23.20
CA LEU A 113 3.99 4.87 24.63
C LEU A 113 4.14 6.33 25.10
N MET A 114 4.57 7.23 24.23
CA MET A 114 4.68 8.68 24.52
C MET A 114 3.31 9.39 24.49
N LYS A 115 2.36 8.92 23.68
CA LYS A 115 1.04 9.54 23.50
C LYS A 115 0.32 9.90 24.81
N PRO A 116 0.24 9.03 25.84
CA PRO A 116 -0.40 9.36 27.12
C PRO A 116 0.15 10.63 27.78
N TYR A 117 1.45 10.90 27.65
CA TYR A 117 2.08 12.10 28.21
C TYR A 117 1.58 13.36 27.50
N PHE A 118 1.45 13.32 26.18
CA PHE A 118 1.02 14.48 25.39
C PHE A 118 -0.45 14.82 25.55
N ILE A 119 -1.31 13.82 25.81
CA ILE A 119 -2.74 14.09 26.03
C ILE A 119 -3.04 14.69 27.40
N THR A 120 -2.14 14.53 28.38
CA THR A 120 -2.27 15.11 29.72
C THR A 120 -1.40 16.34 29.94
N CYS A 121 -0.37 16.55 29.12
CA CYS A 121 0.52 17.71 29.22
C CYS A 121 -0.07 18.93 28.49
N LYS A 122 -0.33 20.01 29.24
CA LYS A 122 -0.87 21.25 28.69
C LYS A 122 0.06 21.88 27.64
N GLU A 123 1.36 21.91 27.90
CA GLU A 123 2.36 22.48 26.99
C GLU A 123 2.45 21.68 25.69
N ALA A 124 2.41 20.35 25.76
CA ALA A 124 2.38 19.49 24.58
C ALA A 124 1.14 19.75 23.71
N MET A 125 -0.02 19.97 24.33
CA MET A 125 -1.27 20.30 23.63
C MET A 125 -1.18 21.68 22.96
N GLU A 126 -0.62 22.69 23.64
CA GLU A 126 -0.41 24.03 23.09
C GLU A 126 0.59 24.02 21.93
N ALA A 127 1.68 23.26 22.07
CA ALA A 127 2.67 23.02 21.01
C ALA A 127 2.17 22.09 19.89
N ARG A 128 0.97 21.50 20.05
CA ARG A 128 0.30 20.63 19.08
C ARG A 128 1.18 19.47 18.62
N LEU A 129 1.94 18.86 19.53
CA LEU A 129 2.95 17.85 19.18
C LEU A 129 2.36 16.68 18.39
N LEU A 130 1.23 16.11 18.83
CA LEU A 130 0.59 15.00 18.12
C LEU A 130 0.08 15.38 16.72
N LEU A 131 -0.17 16.66 16.43
CA LEU A 131 -0.60 17.10 15.08
C LEU A 131 0.54 17.08 14.06
N GLN A 132 1.80 16.91 14.48
CA GLN A 132 2.90 16.62 13.55
C GLN A 132 2.67 15.31 12.77
N LEU A 133 1.84 14.41 13.29
CA LEU A 133 1.44 13.14 12.65
C LEU A 133 0.06 13.20 11.99
N GLN A 134 -0.47 14.40 11.70
CA GLN A 134 -1.85 14.56 11.20
C GLN A 134 -2.15 13.83 9.89
N ASP A 135 -1.16 13.70 9.00
CA ASP A 135 -1.32 12.98 7.73
C ASP A 135 -1.24 11.46 7.89
N ARG A 136 -0.85 10.98 9.08
CA ARG A 136 -0.73 9.56 9.44
C ARG A 136 -1.27 9.30 10.85
N GLN A 137 -2.51 9.72 11.11
CA GLN A 137 -3.17 9.54 12.41
C GLN A 137 -3.14 8.09 12.90
N HIS A 138 -3.15 7.10 11.99
CA HIS A 138 -3.04 5.68 12.35
C HIS A 138 -1.73 5.34 13.11
N PHE A 139 -0.69 6.16 13.03
CA PHE A 139 0.57 5.95 13.77
C PHE A 139 0.43 6.24 15.27
N VAL A 140 -0.55 7.05 15.67
CA VAL A 140 -0.88 7.30 17.08
C VAL A 140 -2.08 6.48 17.56
N GLU A 141 -2.62 5.60 16.70
CA GLU A 141 -3.72 4.68 17.03
C GLU A 141 -3.24 3.25 17.25
N ASN A 142 -2.32 2.75 16.41
CA ASN A 142 -1.76 1.39 16.48
C ASN A 142 -0.39 1.28 15.77
N ASP A 143 0.30 0.13 15.92
CA ASP A 143 1.60 -0.16 15.29
C ASP A 143 1.53 -1.15 14.10
N ASP A 144 0.33 -1.64 13.77
CA ASP A 144 0.12 -2.78 12.86
C ASP A 144 -0.53 -2.42 11.52
N MET A 145 -1.23 -1.30 11.43
CA MET A 145 -1.86 -0.81 10.20
C MET A 145 -0.90 0.06 9.38
N TYR A 146 -0.88 -0.17 8.07
CA TYR A 146 -0.09 0.59 7.09
C TYR A 146 -0.94 0.95 5.87
N SER A 147 -0.65 2.09 5.25
CA SER A 147 -1.11 2.45 3.90
C SER A 147 -0.09 2.01 2.86
N LEU A 148 -0.46 1.98 1.57
CA LEU A 148 0.52 1.73 0.51
C LEU A 148 1.55 2.87 0.44
N GLN A 149 1.10 4.10 0.67
CA GLN A 149 1.96 5.28 0.75
C GLN A 149 3.00 5.16 1.86
N ASP A 150 2.64 4.61 3.02
CA ASP A 150 3.60 4.34 4.10
C ASP A 150 4.74 3.46 3.58
N LEU A 151 4.43 2.35 2.91
CA LEU A 151 5.46 1.41 2.42
C LEU A 151 6.39 2.04 1.39
N ILE A 152 5.85 2.88 0.51
CA ILE A 152 6.65 3.65 -0.47
C ILE A 152 7.57 4.64 0.24
N ASP A 153 7.08 5.30 1.29
CA ASP A 153 7.89 6.26 2.05
C ASP A 153 8.92 5.57 2.95
N ILE A 154 8.66 4.34 3.41
CA ILE A 154 9.64 3.48 4.08
C ILE A 154 10.74 3.10 3.09
N SER A 155 10.36 2.55 1.93
CA SER A 155 11.34 2.07 0.95
C SER A 155 12.22 3.17 0.36
N SER A 156 11.73 4.42 0.36
CA SER A 156 12.50 5.59 -0.08
C SER A 156 13.28 6.28 1.04
N GLY A 157 13.19 5.80 2.28
CA GLY A 157 13.83 6.39 3.47
C GLY A 157 13.18 7.69 3.96
N ARG A 158 12.23 8.26 3.22
CA ARG A 158 11.53 9.50 3.59
C ARG A 158 10.85 9.38 4.95
N LEU A 159 10.16 8.26 5.17
CA LEU A 159 9.43 8.07 6.42
C LEU A 159 10.39 7.93 7.61
N SER A 160 11.52 7.23 7.43
CA SER A 160 12.51 7.06 8.49
C SER A 160 13.06 8.40 8.95
N CYS A 161 13.43 9.27 8.00
CA CYS A 161 13.87 10.62 8.29
C CYS A 161 12.80 11.43 9.06
N SER A 162 11.60 11.58 8.49
CA SER A 162 10.55 12.40 9.11
C SER A 162 10.10 11.87 10.46
N LEU A 163 9.99 10.55 10.63
CA LEU A 163 9.47 9.96 11.86
C LEU A 163 10.52 10.02 12.99
N THR A 164 11.81 9.92 12.65
CA THR A 164 12.90 10.08 13.61
C THR A 164 12.99 11.52 14.14
N GLU A 165 12.79 12.52 13.28
CA GLU A 165 12.75 13.93 13.68
C GLU A 165 11.58 14.21 14.64
N ILE A 166 10.38 13.72 14.31
CA ILE A 166 9.19 13.82 15.16
C ILE A 166 9.45 13.12 16.50
N HIS A 167 9.94 11.88 16.47
CA HIS A 167 10.25 11.12 17.68
C HIS A 167 11.29 11.84 18.56
N THR A 168 12.32 12.44 17.96
CA THR A 168 13.33 13.21 18.69
C THR A 168 12.72 14.44 19.37
N THR A 169 11.85 15.16 18.66
CA THR A 169 11.10 16.30 19.21
C THR A 169 10.23 15.88 20.39
N PHE A 170 9.53 14.75 20.24
CA PHE A 170 8.67 14.17 21.27
C PHE A 170 9.47 13.76 22.51
N ALA A 171 10.58 13.06 22.32
CA ALA A 171 11.47 12.66 23.40
C ALA A 171 12.11 13.85 24.12
N LYS A 172 12.47 14.91 23.39
CA LYS A 172 13.01 16.14 23.95
C LYS A 172 11.98 16.82 24.86
N HIS A 173 10.75 16.97 24.39
CA HIS A 173 9.68 17.56 25.20
C HIS A 173 9.49 16.80 26.52
N ILE A 174 9.34 15.47 26.45
CA ILE A 174 9.11 14.64 27.65
C ILE A 174 10.28 14.70 28.64
N LYS A 175 11.52 14.77 28.15
CA LYS A 175 12.71 14.65 29.02
C LYS A 175 13.24 15.98 29.54
N LEU A 176 13.08 17.06 28.78
CA LEU A 176 13.81 18.30 29.00
C LEU A 176 12.93 19.54 29.07
N ASP A 177 11.88 19.61 28.25
CA ASP A 177 11.13 20.86 28.07
C ASP A 177 9.82 20.90 28.88
N CYS A 178 9.33 19.77 29.39
CA CYS A 178 8.08 19.67 30.16
C CYS A 178 8.33 19.88 31.67
N GLU A 179 7.79 20.96 32.24
CA GLU A 179 7.81 21.28 33.69
C GLU A 179 6.60 20.73 34.45
#